data_AF-A0A2G2YBL8-F1
#
_entry.id   AF-A0A2G2YBL8-F1
#
_cell.length_a   1.000
_cell.length_b   1.000
_cell.length_c   1.000
_cell.angle_alpha   90.00
_cell.angle_beta   90.00
_cell.angle_gamma   90.00
#
_symmetry.space_group_name_H-M   'P 1'
#
loop_
_entity.id
_entity.type
_entity.pdbx_description
1 polymer ?
#
loop_
_entity_poly.entity_id
_entity_poly.type
_entity_poly.pdbx_seq_one_letter_code
_entity_poly.pdbx_strand_id
1 'polypeptide(L)'
;MYLELRILDVSSNAFTGNLPTSLFQHLNAMRKIDPSKKAPSDHERYGYNQNSIAVVTKGMELEVVRILFLYTTIDLSNNKFEEHIPSIIGDLTALRILNLSHNGLQGHIPPSFGRLSSVESLDLSGNHLVGEIPAQFASLTSLEVLNLSYNHLEGCIPQGNQFHTFENNSYEGNDGLRGFPLSKGCGNDGHDSASEKTYAESTLDEESNSEFLNDFWKAALMGAGTQNYDDKEKEAAKAKELQKKK
;
A
#
# COMPACT_ATOMS: atom_id res chain seq x y z
N MET A 1 9.98 -13.66 -9.98
CA MET A 1 10.81 -12.88 -9.04
C MET A 1 10.93 -11.46 -9.59
N TYR A 2 10.19 -10.50 -9.04
CA TYR A 2 9.91 -9.19 -9.64
C TYR A 2 10.91 -8.11 -9.20
N LEU A 3 12.18 -8.28 -9.55
CA LEU A 3 13.29 -7.45 -9.04
C LEU A 3 13.14 -5.95 -9.36
N GLU A 4 12.43 -5.60 -10.42
CA GLU A 4 12.31 -4.23 -10.93
C GLU A 4 10.90 -3.63 -10.84
N LEU A 5 9.91 -4.38 -10.32
CA LEU A 5 8.52 -3.88 -10.27
C LEU A 5 8.43 -2.67 -9.34
N ARG A 6 7.89 -1.57 -9.86
CA ARG A 6 7.74 -0.27 -9.17
C ARG A 6 6.29 0.18 -9.05
N ILE A 7 5.42 -0.34 -9.89
CA ILE A 7 4.00 0.01 -9.91
C ILE A 7 3.24 -1.30 -9.83
N LEU A 8 2.45 -1.46 -8.78
CA LEU A 8 1.49 -2.54 -8.64
C LEU A 8 0.11 -1.91 -8.47
N ASP A 9 -0.73 -2.02 -9.49
CA ASP A 9 -2.13 -1.60 -9.42
C ASP A 9 -3.00 -2.79 -9.81
N VAL A 10 -3.75 -3.31 -8.84
CA VAL A 10 -4.78 -4.32 -9.03
C VAL A 10 -6.09 -3.89 -8.37
N SER A 11 -6.27 -2.59 -8.22
CA SER A 11 -7.42 -1.97 -7.57
C SER A 11 -8.73 -2.24 -8.32
N SER A 12 -9.87 -2.07 -7.64
CA SER A 12 -11.21 -2.18 -8.25
C SER A 12 -11.50 -3.54 -8.88
N ASN A 13 -11.08 -4.60 -8.19
CA ASN A 13 -11.34 -5.98 -8.59
C ASN A 13 -12.19 -6.69 -7.51
N ALA A 14 -12.27 -8.02 -7.59
CA ALA A 14 -12.96 -8.85 -6.62
C ALA A 14 -11.99 -9.81 -5.92
N PHE A 15 -10.72 -9.44 -5.77
CA PHE A 15 -9.74 -10.28 -5.06
C PHE A 15 -10.15 -10.43 -3.60
N THR A 16 -10.09 -11.67 -3.10
CA THR A 16 -10.48 -12.05 -1.74
C THR A 16 -9.30 -12.66 -1.00
N GLY A 17 -9.47 -12.88 0.31
CA GLY A 17 -8.46 -13.52 1.15
C GLY A 17 -7.40 -12.53 1.61
N ASN A 18 -6.25 -13.04 2.03
CA ASN A 18 -5.24 -12.24 2.69
C ASN A 18 -4.42 -11.43 1.68
N LEU A 19 -3.84 -10.34 2.15
CA LEU A 19 -2.79 -9.66 1.39
C LEU A 19 -1.57 -10.59 1.24
N PRO A 20 -1.02 -10.75 0.02
CA PRO A 20 -0.01 -11.75 -0.29
C PRO A 20 1.37 -11.40 0.30
N THR A 21 1.68 -11.89 1.49
CA THR A 21 2.97 -11.64 2.17
C THR A 21 4.15 -12.01 1.25
N SER A 22 4.04 -13.13 0.54
CA SER A 22 5.09 -13.59 -0.38
C SER A 22 5.34 -12.64 -1.55
N LEU A 23 4.32 -11.91 -2.03
CA LEU A 23 4.49 -10.93 -3.11
C LEU A 23 5.40 -9.79 -2.65
N PHE A 24 5.11 -9.20 -1.48
CA PHE A 24 5.85 -8.05 -0.95
C PHE A 24 7.33 -8.36 -0.69
N GLN A 25 7.66 -9.60 -0.31
CA GLN A 25 9.05 -10.07 -0.15
C GLN A 25 9.88 -9.92 -1.43
N HIS A 26 9.24 -9.94 -2.60
CA HIS A 26 9.91 -9.91 -3.89
C HIS A 26 9.94 -8.53 -4.57
N LEU A 27 9.33 -7.49 -3.97
CA LEU A 27 9.27 -6.11 -4.52
C LEU A 27 10.56 -5.33 -4.25
N ASN A 28 11.70 -5.85 -4.73
CA ASN A 28 13.03 -5.33 -4.37
C ASN A 28 13.26 -3.87 -4.79
N ALA A 29 12.70 -3.43 -5.91
CA ALA A 29 12.80 -2.03 -6.35
C ALA A 29 12.07 -1.04 -5.41
N MET A 30 11.17 -1.51 -4.56
CA MET A 30 10.45 -0.71 -3.56
C MET A 30 11.11 -0.78 -2.16
N ARG A 31 12.10 -1.66 -1.94
CA ARG A 31 12.74 -1.85 -0.62
C ARG A 31 13.82 -0.84 -0.29
N LYS A 32 14.50 -0.28 -1.30
CA LYS A 32 15.60 0.68 -1.11
C LYS A 32 15.57 1.75 -2.20
N ILE A 33 15.81 2.99 -1.79
CA ILE A 33 16.07 4.08 -2.72
C ILE A 33 17.46 3.83 -3.31
N ASP A 34 17.57 3.85 -4.64
CA ASP A 34 18.85 3.78 -5.34
C ASP A 34 19.40 5.19 -5.55
N PRO A 35 20.41 5.64 -4.78
CA PRO A 35 20.94 7.00 -4.87
C PRO A 35 21.70 7.26 -6.18
N SER A 36 22.04 6.21 -6.95
CA SER A 36 22.64 6.36 -8.27
C SER A 36 21.63 6.80 -9.33
N LYS A 37 20.34 6.57 -9.09
CA LYS A 37 19.24 7.01 -9.94
C LYS A 37 18.78 8.40 -9.50
N LYS A 38 19.50 9.43 -9.92
CA LYS A 38 19.11 10.83 -9.66
C LYS A 38 18.08 11.30 -10.67
N ALA A 39 17.23 12.23 -10.26
CA ALA A 39 16.46 13.03 -11.19
C ALA A 39 17.44 13.74 -12.15
N PRO A 40 17.14 13.85 -13.45
CA PRO A 40 17.93 14.62 -14.40
C PRO A 40 18.15 16.03 -13.87
N SER A 41 19.38 16.53 -14.00
CA SER A 41 19.68 17.91 -13.61
C SER A 41 18.92 18.89 -14.52
N ASP A 42 18.64 20.12 -14.07
CA ASP A 42 17.97 21.14 -14.90
C ASP A 42 18.69 21.40 -16.25
N HIS A 43 19.98 21.05 -16.37
CA HIS A 43 20.73 21.10 -17.62
C HIS A 43 20.37 20.00 -18.63
N GLU A 44 19.76 18.90 -18.19
CA GLU A 44 19.25 17.82 -19.06
C GLU A 44 17.78 18.05 -19.45
N ARG A 45 17.14 19.09 -18.91
CA ARG A 45 15.71 19.39 -19.05
C ARG A 45 15.31 19.96 -20.42
N TYR A 46 16.28 20.31 -21.27
CA TYR A 46 16.05 20.93 -22.58
C TYR A 46 16.30 20.02 -23.79
N GLY A 47 16.50 18.71 -23.59
CA GLY A 47 16.76 17.78 -24.70
C GLY A 47 16.00 16.47 -24.55
N TYR A 48 14.87 16.37 -25.25
CA TYR A 48 14.11 15.15 -25.56
C TYR A 48 13.26 14.52 -24.44
N ASN A 49 11.96 14.42 -24.74
CA ASN A 49 10.92 13.58 -24.14
C ASN A 49 10.81 13.62 -22.61
N GLN A 50 9.94 14.50 -22.10
CA GLN A 50 9.36 14.28 -20.78
C GLN A 50 8.62 12.94 -20.79
N ASN A 51 9.21 11.90 -20.20
CA ASN A 51 8.53 10.62 -20.03
C ASN A 51 7.37 10.84 -19.06
N SER A 52 6.16 10.93 -19.60
CA SER A 52 4.92 10.87 -18.83
C SER A 52 4.35 9.45 -18.89
N ILE A 53 3.73 9.02 -17.79
CA ILE A 53 2.79 7.89 -17.79
C ILE A 53 1.41 8.49 -17.58
N ALA A 54 0.48 8.11 -18.45
CA ALA A 54 -0.94 8.17 -18.16
C ALA A 54 -1.27 7.07 -17.16
N VAL A 55 -1.40 7.42 -15.88
CA VAL A 55 -1.94 6.51 -14.87
C VAL A 55 -3.44 6.58 -15.01
N VAL A 56 -4.05 5.49 -15.49
CA VAL A 56 -5.50 5.40 -15.65
C VAL A 56 -6.06 4.67 -14.45
N THR A 57 -6.58 5.42 -13.48
CA THR A 57 -7.28 4.87 -12.31
C THR A 57 -8.77 5.19 -12.41
N LYS A 58 -9.61 4.14 -12.39
CA LYS A 58 -11.09 4.26 -12.48
C LYS A 58 -11.59 5.11 -13.67
N GLY A 59 -10.89 5.07 -14.80
CA GLY A 59 -11.24 5.85 -16.00
C GLY A 59 -10.83 7.32 -15.95
N MET A 60 -10.14 7.76 -14.89
CA MET A 60 -9.47 9.06 -14.85
C MET A 60 -8.03 8.90 -15.32
N GLU A 61 -7.65 9.71 -16.30
CA GLU A 61 -6.29 9.74 -16.83
C GLU A 61 -5.49 10.84 -16.11
N LEU A 62 -4.57 10.43 -15.25
CA LEU A 62 -3.61 11.33 -14.62
C LEU A 62 -2.27 11.24 -15.36
N GLU A 63 -1.86 12.32 -15.99
CA GLU A 63 -0.55 12.40 -16.62
C GLU A 63 0.52 12.71 -15.56
N VAL A 64 1.26 11.68 -15.14
CA VAL A 64 2.35 11.84 -14.17
C VAL A 64 3.62 12.25 -14.92
N VAL A 65 3.90 13.55 -14.94
CA VAL A 65 5.13 14.11 -15.50
C VAL A 65 6.24 14.11 -14.44
N ARG A 66 6.78 12.93 -14.10
CA ARG A 66 8.04 12.77 -13.33
C ARG A 66 8.60 11.34 -13.44
N ILE A 67 9.43 11.14 -14.47
CA ILE A 67 10.58 10.23 -14.57
C ILE A 67 10.53 8.96 -13.68
N LEU A 68 9.81 7.96 -14.21
CA LEU A 68 9.80 6.49 -14.06
C LEU A 68 10.71 5.73 -13.06
N PHE A 69 11.83 6.26 -12.57
CA PHE A 69 12.78 5.52 -11.74
C PHE A 69 12.70 5.83 -10.25
N LEU A 70 11.95 6.87 -9.85
CA LEU A 70 11.82 7.30 -8.44
C LEU A 70 10.44 7.05 -7.84
N TYR A 71 9.46 6.72 -8.68
CA TYR A 71 8.08 6.54 -8.27
C TYR A 71 7.78 5.06 -8.05
N THR A 72 7.22 4.76 -6.88
CA THR A 72 6.94 3.41 -6.38
C THR A 72 5.55 3.42 -5.75
N THR A 73 4.64 2.61 -6.29
CA THR A 73 3.24 2.61 -5.87
C THR A 73 2.69 1.20 -5.74
N ILE A 74 1.86 1.02 -4.73
CA ILE A 74 1.01 -0.15 -4.52
C ILE A 74 -0.42 0.36 -4.34
N ASP A 75 -1.30 0.01 -5.27
CA ASP A 75 -2.75 0.21 -5.15
C ASP A 75 -3.47 -1.14 -5.19
N LEU A 76 -4.01 -1.53 -4.04
CA LEU A 76 -4.83 -2.73 -3.84
C LEU A 76 -6.27 -2.37 -3.44
N SER A 77 -6.66 -1.09 -3.61
CA SER A 77 -7.92 -0.58 -3.11
C SER A 77 -9.14 -1.17 -3.82
N ASN A 78 -10.32 -1.06 -3.22
CA ASN A 78 -11.59 -1.49 -3.81
C ASN A 78 -11.55 -2.97 -4.22
N ASN A 79 -11.14 -3.83 -3.30
CA ASN A 79 -11.16 -5.28 -3.42
C ASN A 79 -11.92 -5.86 -2.22
N LYS A 80 -11.76 -7.15 -1.96
CA LYS A 80 -12.32 -7.86 -0.81
C LYS A 80 -11.21 -8.54 -0.01
N PHE A 81 -10.03 -7.91 0.06
CA PHE A 81 -8.96 -8.44 0.90
C PHE A 81 -9.41 -8.38 2.36
N GLU A 82 -9.13 -9.44 3.10
CA GLU A 82 -9.52 -9.64 4.49
C GLU A 82 -8.27 -9.82 5.35
N GLU A 83 -8.48 -10.11 6.63
CA GLU A 83 -7.41 -10.34 7.60
C GLU A 83 -6.48 -9.14 7.80
N HIS A 84 -5.28 -9.40 8.29
CA HIS A 84 -4.38 -8.41 8.82
C HIS A 84 -3.47 -7.84 7.73
N ILE A 85 -3.05 -6.58 7.91
CA ILE A 85 -2.03 -5.97 7.05
C ILE A 85 -0.66 -6.60 7.37
N PRO A 86 0.04 -7.21 6.39
CA PRO A 86 1.35 -7.81 6.62
C PRO A 86 2.40 -6.76 7.01
N SER A 87 3.12 -7.02 8.11
CA SER A 87 4.16 -6.10 8.62
C SER A 87 5.33 -5.91 7.64
N ILE A 88 5.52 -6.85 6.71
CA ILE A 88 6.55 -6.82 5.65
C ILE A 88 6.40 -5.64 4.70
N ILE A 89 5.19 -5.06 4.56
CA ILE A 89 5.01 -3.85 3.75
C ILE A 89 5.87 -2.70 4.30
N GLY A 90 6.12 -2.67 5.62
CA GLY A 90 7.04 -1.71 6.24
C GLY A 90 8.50 -1.83 5.80
N ASP A 91 8.91 -2.90 5.13
CA ASP A 91 10.24 -3.03 4.52
C ASP A 91 10.37 -2.28 3.18
N LEU A 92 9.25 -1.81 2.60
CA LEU A 92 9.22 -1.12 1.32
C LEU A 92 9.58 0.37 1.49
N THR A 93 10.77 0.65 2.04
CA THR A 93 11.16 2.01 2.46
C THR A 93 11.25 3.03 1.32
N ALA A 94 11.32 2.57 0.08
CA ALA A 94 11.31 3.43 -1.10
C ALA A 94 9.90 3.68 -1.64
N LEU A 95 8.85 3.08 -1.07
CA LEU A 95 7.45 3.22 -1.49
C LEU A 95 6.97 4.67 -1.31
N ARG A 96 6.35 5.24 -2.34
CA ARG A 96 5.80 6.61 -2.36
C ARG A 96 4.31 6.63 -2.10
N ILE A 97 3.58 5.67 -2.67
CA ILE A 97 2.13 5.57 -2.49
C ILE A 97 1.76 4.16 -2.05
N LEU A 98 0.94 4.11 -1.00
CA LEU A 98 0.28 2.89 -0.55
C LEU A 98 -1.22 3.15 -0.40
N ASN A 99 -2.03 2.47 -1.21
CA ASN A 99 -3.48 2.52 -1.14
C ASN A 99 -4.05 1.12 -0.89
N LEU A 100 -4.61 0.92 0.30
CA LEU A 100 -5.29 -0.31 0.74
C LEU A 100 -6.77 -0.06 1.03
N SER A 101 -7.31 1.09 0.63
CA SER A 101 -8.67 1.51 1.01
C SER A 101 -9.77 0.64 0.43
N HIS A 102 -10.94 0.66 1.06
CA HIS A 102 -12.12 -0.07 0.60
C HIS A 102 -11.86 -1.57 0.41
N ASN A 103 -11.41 -2.21 1.48
CA ASN A 103 -11.27 -3.66 1.60
C ASN A 103 -11.99 -4.12 2.90
N GLY A 104 -11.83 -5.39 3.27
CA GLY A 104 -12.29 -5.95 4.53
C GLY A 104 -11.16 -6.12 5.56
N LEU A 105 -10.05 -5.39 5.44
CA LEU A 105 -8.87 -5.57 6.30
C LEU A 105 -9.20 -5.28 7.77
N GLN A 106 -8.68 -6.10 8.66
CA GLN A 106 -8.97 -6.09 10.09
C GLN A 106 -7.68 -6.09 10.92
N GLY A 107 -7.83 -5.97 12.24
CA GLY A 107 -6.69 -5.93 13.17
C GLY A 107 -6.01 -4.58 13.22
N HIS A 108 -4.78 -4.55 13.76
CA HIS A 108 -4.04 -3.31 14.01
C HIS A 108 -3.24 -2.87 12.78
N ILE A 109 -3.05 -1.55 12.65
CA ILE A 109 -2.08 -1.00 11.70
C ILE A 109 -0.67 -1.41 12.17
N PRO A 110 0.17 -2.04 11.32
CA PRO A 110 1.49 -2.46 11.73
C PRO A 110 2.39 -1.28 12.11
N PRO A 111 3.03 -1.28 13.30
CA PRO A 111 4.00 -0.25 13.68
C PRO A 111 5.19 -0.14 12.71
N SER A 112 5.47 -1.21 11.96
CA SER A 112 6.49 -1.24 10.92
C SER A 112 6.26 -0.22 9.79
N PHE A 113 5.03 0.26 9.60
CA PHE A 113 4.72 1.30 8.61
C PHE A 113 5.43 2.63 8.90
N GLY A 114 5.83 2.89 10.15
CA GLY A 114 6.67 4.05 10.48
C GLY A 114 8.06 4.02 9.80
N ARG A 115 8.48 2.88 9.23
CA ARG A 115 9.70 2.73 8.44
C ARG A 115 9.56 3.14 6.98
N LEU A 116 8.34 3.44 6.50
CA LEU A 116 8.06 3.89 5.13
C LEU A 116 8.50 5.34 4.92
N SER A 117 9.79 5.62 5.12
CA SER A 117 10.33 6.99 5.19
C SER A 117 10.16 7.83 3.92
N SER A 118 9.86 7.19 2.77
CA SER A 118 9.60 7.88 1.49
C SER A 118 8.12 8.03 1.16
N VAL A 119 7.19 7.54 2.00
CA VAL A 119 5.78 7.55 1.68
C VAL A 119 5.24 8.97 1.68
N GLU A 120 4.54 9.31 0.61
CA GLU A 120 3.92 10.61 0.35
C GLU A 120 2.39 10.52 0.47
N SER A 121 1.81 9.37 0.11
CA SER A 121 0.37 9.11 0.23
C SER A 121 0.10 7.75 0.87
N LEU A 122 -0.70 7.76 1.94
CA LEU A 122 -1.16 6.56 2.65
C LEU A 122 -2.68 6.61 2.81
N ASP A 123 -3.37 5.67 2.17
CA ASP A 123 -4.82 5.51 2.30
C ASP A 123 -5.17 4.10 2.80
N LEU A 124 -5.73 4.04 4.01
CA LEU A 124 -6.22 2.84 4.67
C LEU A 124 -7.74 2.92 4.94
N SER A 125 -8.42 3.90 4.36
CA SER A 125 -9.82 4.19 4.67
C SER A 125 -10.80 3.09 4.25
N GLY A 126 -11.96 3.02 4.89
CA GLY A 126 -13.01 2.07 4.53
C GLY A 126 -12.58 0.61 4.73
N ASN A 127 -12.01 0.30 5.90
CA ASN A 127 -11.64 -1.03 6.34
C ASN A 127 -12.23 -1.29 7.74
N HIS A 128 -11.87 -2.41 8.37
CA HIS A 128 -12.26 -2.77 9.73
C HIS A 128 -11.07 -2.71 10.71
N LEU A 129 -10.13 -1.79 10.49
CA LEU A 129 -8.92 -1.67 11.33
C LEU A 129 -9.29 -1.18 12.73
N VAL A 130 -8.59 -1.71 13.74
CA VAL A 130 -8.83 -1.45 15.17
C VAL A 130 -7.56 -0.98 15.88
N GLY A 131 -7.73 -0.48 17.11
CA GLY A 131 -6.62 -0.07 17.98
C GLY A 131 -6.09 1.33 17.65
N GLU A 132 -4.92 1.65 18.19
CA GLU A 132 -4.32 2.98 18.04
C GLU A 132 -3.60 3.15 16.69
N ILE A 133 -3.55 4.40 16.22
CA ILE A 133 -2.62 4.79 15.14
C ILE A 133 -1.20 4.67 15.72
N PRO A 134 -0.29 3.88 15.14
CA PRO A 134 1.03 3.67 15.71
C PRO A 134 1.80 4.99 15.87
N ALA A 135 2.35 5.24 17.07
CA ALA A 135 3.13 6.45 17.35
C ALA A 135 4.32 6.63 16.38
N GLN A 136 4.82 5.54 15.80
CA GLN A 136 5.86 5.54 14.77
C GLN A 136 5.43 6.29 13.50
N PHE A 137 4.14 6.51 13.24
CA PHE A 137 3.72 7.31 12.10
C PHE A 137 4.21 8.77 12.20
N ALA A 138 4.51 9.26 13.41
CA ALA A 138 5.11 10.58 13.59
C ALA A 138 6.48 10.74 12.90
N SER A 139 7.17 9.64 12.54
CA SER A 139 8.42 9.70 11.77
C SER A 139 8.24 9.79 10.24
N LEU A 140 7.01 9.72 9.73
CA LEU A 140 6.71 9.80 8.30
C LEU A 140 6.73 11.26 7.83
N THR A 141 7.92 11.85 7.75
CA THR A 141 8.10 13.27 7.44
C THR A 141 7.84 13.63 5.98
N SER A 142 7.80 12.66 5.07
CA SER A 142 7.44 12.85 3.65
C SER A 142 5.94 12.71 3.38
N LEU A 143 5.13 12.35 4.37
CA LEU A 143 3.70 12.10 4.19
C LEU A 143 2.96 13.43 3.92
N GLU A 144 2.31 13.52 2.76
CA GLU A 144 1.55 14.69 2.30
C GLU A 144 0.04 14.41 2.32
N VAL A 145 -0.36 13.15 2.12
CA VAL A 145 -1.76 12.72 2.11
C VAL A 145 -1.94 11.52 3.05
N LEU A 146 -2.85 11.67 4.00
CA LEU A 146 -3.26 10.60 4.91
C LEU A 146 -4.78 10.45 4.88
N ASN A 147 -5.26 9.22 4.73
CA ASN A 147 -6.67 8.91 4.93
C ASN A 147 -6.82 7.60 5.73
N LEU A 148 -7.36 7.72 6.94
CA LEU A 148 -7.66 6.63 7.87
C LEU A 148 -9.16 6.54 8.18
N SER A 149 -9.98 7.32 7.46
CA SER A 149 -11.41 7.43 7.72
C SER A 149 -12.15 6.09 7.57
N TYR A 150 -13.31 5.98 8.20
CA TYR A 150 -14.18 4.80 8.12
C TYR A 150 -13.44 3.52 8.51
N ASN A 151 -12.93 3.50 9.73
CA ASN A 151 -12.35 2.35 10.43
C ASN A 151 -12.88 2.32 11.88
N HIS A 152 -12.35 1.43 12.72
CA HIS A 152 -12.65 1.34 14.15
C HIS A 152 -11.43 1.73 14.99
N LEU A 153 -10.65 2.71 14.55
CA LEU A 153 -9.46 3.17 15.26
C LEU A 153 -9.85 3.94 16.52
N GLU A 154 -8.98 3.85 17.53
CA GLU A 154 -9.19 4.47 18.83
C GLU A 154 -7.92 5.11 19.39
N GLY A 155 -8.06 5.82 20.50
CA GLY A 155 -6.93 6.44 21.19
C GLY A 155 -6.51 7.78 20.55
N CYS A 156 -5.29 8.19 20.88
CA CYS A 156 -4.79 9.52 20.54
C CYS A 156 -4.13 9.56 19.17
N ILE A 157 -4.51 10.53 18.35
CA ILE A 157 -3.82 10.83 17.09
C ILE A 157 -2.36 11.19 17.41
N PRO A 158 -1.37 10.48 16.83
CA PRO A 158 0.05 10.75 17.05
C PRO A 158 0.39 12.20 16.75
N GLN A 159 1.27 12.77 17.56
CA GLN A 159 1.75 14.14 17.39
C GLN A 159 3.07 14.11 16.63
N GLY A 160 3.16 14.89 15.55
CA GLY A 160 4.35 15.01 14.71
C GLY A 160 4.14 16.11 13.67
N ASN A 161 5.23 16.65 13.12
CA ASN A 161 5.17 17.84 12.27
C ASN A 161 4.18 17.69 11.10
N GLN A 162 4.13 16.51 10.46
CA GLN A 162 3.16 16.25 9.38
C GLN A 162 1.76 15.88 9.89
N PHE A 163 1.63 15.28 11.08
CA PHE A 163 0.32 14.87 11.60
C PHE A 163 -0.61 16.05 11.92
N HIS A 164 -0.02 17.23 12.15
CA HIS A 164 -0.76 18.48 12.36
C HIS A 164 -1.29 19.12 11.08
N THR A 165 -0.92 18.62 9.89
CA THR A 165 -1.37 19.20 8.61
C THR A 165 -2.65 18.53 8.10
N PHE A 166 -2.99 17.34 8.60
CA PHE A 166 -4.18 16.60 8.17
C PHE A 166 -5.46 17.12 8.82
N GLU A 167 -6.54 17.14 8.03
CA GLU A 167 -7.83 17.66 8.45
C GLU A 167 -8.74 16.57 9.05
N ASN A 168 -9.92 16.96 9.55
CA ASN A 168 -10.88 16.02 10.15
C ASN A 168 -11.31 14.89 9.19
N ASN A 169 -11.36 15.17 7.90
CA ASN A 169 -11.75 14.18 6.88
C ASN A 169 -10.82 12.95 6.86
N SER A 170 -9.53 13.12 7.17
CA SER A 170 -8.55 12.04 7.25
C SER A 170 -8.88 11.03 8.36
N TYR A 171 -9.72 11.39 9.33
CA TYR A 171 -10.00 10.59 10.53
C TYR A 171 -11.50 10.30 10.72
N GLU A 172 -12.37 10.81 9.84
CA GLU A 172 -13.83 10.69 9.92
C GLU A 172 -14.27 9.23 10.11
N GLY A 173 -15.35 8.98 10.85
CA GLY A 173 -15.90 7.63 11.02
C GLY A 173 -15.15 6.74 12.01
N ASN A 174 -14.12 7.24 12.69
CA ASN A 174 -13.45 6.55 13.80
C ASN A 174 -13.88 7.15 15.16
N ASP A 175 -14.97 6.64 15.73
CA ASP A 175 -15.61 7.24 16.93
C ASP A 175 -14.71 7.27 18.19
N GLY A 176 -13.75 6.34 18.27
CA GLY A 176 -12.80 6.18 19.35
C GLY A 176 -11.57 7.09 19.26
N LEU A 177 -11.32 7.73 18.12
CA LEU A 177 -10.18 8.63 17.95
C LEU A 177 -10.39 9.96 18.68
N ARG A 178 -9.28 10.47 19.22
CA ARG A 178 -9.19 11.75 19.93
C ARG A 178 -7.86 12.44 19.64
N GLY A 179 -7.76 13.72 19.96
CA GLY A 179 -6.62 14.58 19.65
C GLY A 179 -6.85 15.42 18.40
N PHE A 180 -6.01 16.45 18.21
CA PHE A 180 -6.06 17.30 17.03
C PHE A 180 -5.92 16.44 15.75
N PRO A 181 -6.74 16.68 14.69
CA PRO A 181 -7.65 17.82 14.49
C PRO A 181 -9.07 17.66 15.07
N LEU A 182 -9.38 16.50 15.67
CA LEU A 182 -10.70 16.21 16.22
C LEU A 182 -10.99 17.05 17.47
N SER A 183 -12.29 17.27 17.73
CA SER A 183 -12.75 18.11 18.84
C SER A 183 -12.54 17.47 20.23
N LYS A 184 -12.43 16.15 20.31
CA LYS A 184 -12.17 15.43 21.56
C LYS A 184 -10.68 15.54 21.91
N GLY A 185 -10.34 16.08 23.07
CA GLY A 185 -8.95 16.19 23.52
C GLY A 185 -8.34 14.86 23.97
N CYS A 186 -7.01 14.79 23.96
CA CYS A 186 -6.20 13.66 24.44
C CYS A 186 -5.86 13.73 25.93
N GLY A 187 -6.75 14.28 26.77
CA GLY A 187 -6.46 14.56 28.18
C GLY A 187 -5.82 13.39 28.93
N ASN A 188 -4.92 13.71 29.86
CA ASN A 188 -4.34 12.75 30.81
C ASN A 188 -5.45 12.27 31.76
N ASP A 189 -6.29 11.36 31.30
CA ASP A 189 -7.13 10.57 32.19
C ASP A 189 -6.18 9.67 32.96
N GLY A 190 -5.84 10.10 34.18
CA GLY A 190 -4.94 9.42 35.11
C GLY A 190 -5.46 8.05 35.52
N HIS A 191 -5.33 7.09 34.61
CA HIS A 191 -5.34 5.68 34.92
C HIS A 191 -4.01 5.12 34.42
N ASP A 192 -3.04 5.11 35.33
CA ASP A 192 -1.89 4.23 35.25
C ASP A 192 -2.35 2.84 34.83
N SER A 193 -2.05 2.48 33.59
CA SER A 193 -1.96 1.10 33.17
C SER A 193 -0.93 1.01 32.06
N ALA A 194 0.34 1.19 32.46
CA ALA A 194 1.41 0.43 31.84
C ALA A 194 1.09 -1.06 32.06
N SER A 195 0.21 -1.61 31.24
CA SER A 195 0.25 -3.03 30.94
C SER A 195 1.23 -3.16 29.78
N GLU A 196 2.50 -3.40 30.12
CA GLU A 196 3.45 -4.02 29.20
C GLU A 196 2.88 -5.38 28.82
N LYS A 197 2.00 -5.41 27.82
CA LYS A 197 1.77 -6.63 27.07
C LYS A 197 2.93 -6.74 26.11
N THR A 198 3.88 -7.61 26.48
CA THR A 198 4.89 -8.15 25.57
C THR A 198 4.16 -8.62 24.30
N TYR A 199 4.30 -7.87 23.21
CA TYR A 199 3.90 -8.32 21.90
C TYR A 199 4.80 -9.50 21.56
N ALA A 200 4.26 -10.71 21.72
CA ALA A 200 4.87 -11.89 21.14
C ALA A 200 4.89 -11.69 19.63
N GLU A 201 6.10 -11.65 19.08
CA GLU A 201 6.38 -11.73 17.66
C GLU A 201 5.70 -13.00 17.12
N SER A 202 4.54 -12.82 16.49
CA SER A 202 3.80 -13.94 15.90
C SER A 202 4.60 -14.46 14.72
N THR A 203 5.03 -15.71 14.88
CA THR A 203 5.88 -16.44 13.96
C THR A 203 5.07 -17.00 12.79
N LEU A 204 5.64 -16.80 11.60
CA LEU A 204 5.49 -17.54 10.35
C LEU A 204 4.06 -17.69 9.79
N ASP A 205 3.73 -16.78 8.88
CA ASP A 205 2.69 -16.96 7.87
C ASP A 205 3.09 -18.13 6.94
N GLU A 206 2.56 -19.33 7.18
CA GLU A 206 2.50 -20.36 6.15
C GLU A 206 1.33 -20.04 5.21
N GLU A 207 1.64 -19.30 4.15
CA GLU A 207 0.67 -18.93 3.12
C GLU A 207 0.53 -20.05 2.06
N SER A 208 -0.69 -20.51 1.79
CA SER A 208 -1.02 -21.35 0.63
C SER A 208 -0.92 -20.50 -0.65
N ASN A 209 0.33 -20.28 -1.09
CA ASN A 209 0.72 -19.40 -2.20
C ASN A 209 0.14 -19.77 -3.58
N SER A 210 -0.54 -20.91 -3.72
CA SER A 210 -0.87 -21.45 -5.04
C SER A 210 -2.13 -20.86 -5.66
N GLU A 211 -3.14 -20.48 -4.88
CA GLU A 211 -4.40 -19.93 -5.44
C GLU A 211 -4.25 -18.45 -5.81
N PHE A 212 -3.71 -17.63 -4.90
CA PHE A 212 -3.50 -16.21 -5.15
C PHE A 212 -2.57 -15.95 -6.34
N LEU A 213 -1.40 -16.61 -6.43
CA LEU A 213 -0.49 -16.41 -7.55
C LEU A 213 -1.11 -16.88 -8.88
N ASN A 214 -1.91 -17.96 -8.87
CA ASN A 214 -2.59 -18.44 -10.07
C ASN A 214 -3.67 -17.46 -10.55
N ASP A 215 -4.42 -16.85 -9.63
CA ASP A 215 -5.43 -15.85 -9.96
C ASP A 215 -4.81 -14.49 -10.31
N PHE A 216 -3.71 -14.14 -9.66
CA PHE A 216 -2.86 -13.01 -10.01
C PHE A 216 -2.32 -13.15 -11.44
N TRP A 217 -1.85 -14.32 -11.86
CA TRP A 217 -1.39 -14.54 -13.23
C TRP A 217 -2.53 -14.43 -14.25
N LYS A 218 -3.74 -14.94 -13.93
CA LYS A 218 -4.91 -14.73 -14.79
C LYS A 218 -5.23 -13.25 -14.93
N ALA A 219 -5.19 -12.47 -13.85
CA ALA A 219 -5.48 -11.05 -13.87
C ALA A 219 -4.38 -10.21 -14.56
N ALA A 220 -3.10 -10.48 -14.26
CA ALA A 220 -1.97 -9.82 -14.90
C ALA A 220 -1.90 -10.11 -16.41
N LEU A 221 -2.24 -11.34 -16.84
CA LEU A 221 -2.40 -11.69 -18.25
C LEU A 221 -3.61 -11.00 -18.90
N MET A 222 -4.67 -10.69 -18.15
CA MET A 222 -5.81 -9.94 -18.66
C MET A 222 -5.53 -8.43 -18.78
N GLY A 223 -4.64 -7.88 -17.95
CA GLY A 223 -4.21 -6.48 -17.99
C GLY A 223 -3.09 -6.18 -19.00
N ALA A 224 -2.37 -7.19 -19.48
CA ALA A 224 -1.35 -7.04 -20.51
C ALA A 224 -1.84 -7.58 -21.86
N GLY A 225 -2.44 -6.72 -22.69
CA GLY A 225 -2.56 -6.97 -24.14
C GLY A 225 -3.97 -6.89 -24.72
N THR A 226 -4.15 -5.85 -25.53
CA THR A 226 -5.11 -5.79 -26.62
C THR A 226 -4.82 -6.89 -27.64
N GLN A 227 -5.53 -8.01 -27.59
CA GLN A 227 -5.71 -8.93 -28.72
C GLN A 227 -6.96 -9.78 -28.53
N ASN A 228 -7.60 -10.14 -29.64
CA ASN A 228 -8.92 -10.75 -29.74
C ASN A 228 -9.08 -12.00 -28.85
N TYR A 229 -10.30 -12.18 -28.35
CA TYR A 229 -10.69 -13.25 -27.41
C TYR A 229 -10.30 -14.66 -27.89
N ASP A 230 -10.30 -14.90 -29.21
CA ASP A 230 -9.98 -16.20 -29.82
C ASP A 230 -8.48 -16.55 -29.82
N ASP A 231 -7.59 -15.55 -29.74
CA ASP A 231 -6.14 -15.80 -29.64
C ASP A 231 -5.74 -16.12 -28.19
N LYS A 232 -6.53 -15.64 -27.21
CA LYS A 232 -6.33 -15.87 -25.77
C LYS A 232 -6.54 -17.33 -25.36
N GLU A 233 -7.52 -18.02 -25.95
CA GLU A 233 -7.73 -19.46 -25.66
C GLU A 233 -6.59 -20.34 -26.23
N LYS A 234 -6.02 -19.96 -27.37
CA LYS A 234 -4.92 -20.72 -27.99
C LYS A 234 -3.62 -20.60 -27.22
N GLU A 235 -3.30 -19.42 -26.68
CA GLU A 235 -2.12 -19.25 -25.82
C GLU A 235 -2.30 -19.90 -24.44
N ALA A 236 -3.48 -19.80 -23.84
CA ALA A 236 -3.79 -20.50 -22.59
C ALA A 236 -3.73 -22.04 -22.73
N ALA A 237 -4.16 -22.59 -23.88
CA ALA A 237 -4.03 -24.01 -24.18
C ALA A 237 -2.56 -24.44 -24.37
N LYS A 238 -1.74 -23.62 -25.05
CA LYS A 238 -0.30 -23.87 -25.22
C LYS A 238 0.48 -23.84 -23.90
N ALA A 239 0.15 -22.91 -23.01
CA ALA A 239 0.77 -22.80 -21.69
C ALA A 239 0.45 -24.02 -20.80
N LYS A 240 -0.80 -24.53 -20.86
CA LYS A 240 -1.21 -25.76 -20.17
C LYS A 240 -0.52 -27.01 -20.71
N GLU A 241 -0.21 -27.08 -22.01
CA GLU A 241 0.55 -28.19 -22.60
C GLU A 241 2.03 -28.17 -22.18
N LEU A 242 2.63 -26.98 -22.04
CA LEU A 242 4.03 -26.83 -21.65
C LEU A 242 4.28 -27.20 -20.17
N GLN A 243 3.27 -27.02 -19.31
CA GLN A 243 3.31 -27.41 -17.90
C GLN A 243 3.11 -28.93 -17.69
N LYS A 244 2.53 -29.66 -18.64
CA LYS A 244 2.40 -31.13 -18.58
C LYS A 244 3.64 -31.89 -19.06
N LYS A 245 4.66 -31.20 -19.59
CA LYS A 245 5.91 -31.79 -20.11
C LYS A 245 7.14 -31.53 -19.23
N LYS A 246 6.96 -31.04 -18.01
CA LYS A 246 7.97 -30.99 -16.95
C LYS A 246 7.49 -31.82 -15.77
#